data_AF-A0A3M1NLS6-F1
#
_entry.id   AF-A0A3M1NLS6-F1
#
_cell.length_a   1.000
_cell.length_b   1.000
_cell.length_c   1.000
_cell.angle_alpha   90.00
_cell.angle_beta   90.00
_cell.angle_gamma   90.00
#
_symmetry.space_group_name_H-M   'P 1'
#
loop_
_entity.id
_entity.type
_entity.pdbx_description
1 polymer ?
#
loop_
_entity_poly.entity_id
_entity_poly.type
_entity_poly.pdbx_seq_one_letter_code
_entity_poly.pdbx_strand_id
1 'polypeptide(L)' 'RADAPEVKAFVEFYLQNAPALAREVAYVPLSDEAYTLALERFRHQVTGSIFAGEGSQIGVRVQDLLRMEREAAADTTSAE' A
#
# COMPACT_ATOMS: atom_id res chain seq x y z
N ARG A 1 2.15 11.90 -12.38
CA ARG A 1 0.80 12.41 -12.07
C ARG A 1 -0.04 11.24 -11.60
N ALA A 2 -0.15 11.03 -10.30
CA ALA A 2 -1.10 10.06 -9.75
C ALA A 2 -2.54 10.63 -9.72
N ASP A 3 -2.66 11.96 -9.83
CA ASP A 3 -3.91 12.71 -9.76
C ASP A 3 -4.71 12.71 -11.08
N ALA A 4 -4.12 12.16 -12.15
CA ALA A 4 -4.85 11.95 -13.39
C ALA A 4 -5.95 10.91 -13.15
N PRO A 5 -7.21 11.20 -13.51
CA PRO A 5 -8.35 10.33 -13.18
C PRO A 5 -8.20 8.92 -13.76
N GLU A 6 -7.56 8.79 -14.93
CA GLU A 6 -7.29 7.51 -15.58
C GLU A 6 -6.27 6.68 -14.79
N VAL A 7 -5.24 7.34 -14.24
CA VAL A 7 -4.21 6.68 -13.43
C VAL A 7 -4.78 6.25 -12.09
N LYS A 8 -5.61 7.10 -11.46
CA LYS A 8 -6.30 6.76 -10.23
C LYS A 8 -7.20 5.54 -10.42
N ALA A 9 -8.03 5.52 -11.46
CA ALA A 9 -8.91 4.41 -11.77
C ALA A 9 -8.12 3.12 -12.04
N PHE A 10 -7.00 3.20 -12.76
CA PHE A 10 -6.14 2.05 -13.02
C PHE A 10 -5.55 1.46 -11.73
N VAL A 11 -5.02 2.31 -10.83
CA VAL A 11 -4.42 1.85 -9.57
C VAL A 11 -5.47 1.23 -8.65
N GLU A 12 -6.65 1.84 -8.55
CA GLU A 12 -7.75 1.27 -7.75
C GLU A 12 -8.21 -0.08 -8.32
N PHE A 13 -8.40 -0.17 -9.64
CA PHE A 13 -8.74 -1.43 -10.30
C PHE A 13 -7.67 -2.50 -10.06
N TYR A 14 -6.39 -2.16 -10.22
CA TYR A 14 -5.29 -3.10 -10.02
C TYR A 14 -5.28 -3.63 -8.60
N LEU A 15 -5.32 -2.78 -7.58
CA LEU A 15 -5.28 -3.21 -6.18
C LEU A 15 -6.51 -4.06 -5.77
N GLN A 16 -7.67 -3.82 -6.39
CA GLN A 16 -8.88 -4.61 -6.15
C GLN A 16 -8.86 -5.98 -6.82
N ASN A 17 -8.19 -6.12 -7.97
CA ASN A 17 -8.21 -7.34 -8.78
C ASN A 17 -6.88 -8.13 -8.74
N ALA A 18 -5.83 -7.55 -8.17
CA ALA A 18 -4.49 -8.13 -8.11
C ALA A 18 -4.43 -9.56 -7.52
N PRO A 19 -5.21 -9.95 -6.49
CA PRO A 19 -5.17 -11.33 -5.99
C PRO A 19 -5.57 -12.37 -7.04
N ALA A 20 -6.55 -12.05 -7.90
CA ALA A 20 -7.01 -12.95 -8.95
C ALA A 20 -5.99 -12.99 -10.10
N LEU A 21 -5.56 -11.81 -10.57
CA LEU A 21 -4.60 -11.68 -11.66
C LEU A 21 -3.26 -12.35 -11.33
N ALA A 22 -2.76 -12.18 -10.11
CA ALA A 22 -1.50 -12.81 -9.68
C ALA A 22 -1.58 -14.34 -9.72
N ARG A 23 -2.71 -14.94 -9.36
CA ARG A 23 -2.89 -16.40 -9.40
C ARG A 23 -2.92 -16.93 -10.84
N GLU A 24 -3.52 -16.20 -11.77
CA GLU A 24 -3.59 -16.58 -13.18
C GLU A 24 -2.20 -16.65 -13.84
N VAL A 25 -1.31 -15.75 -13.47
CA VAL A 25 0.09 -15.73 -13.95
C VAL A 25 1.06 -16.51 -13.06
N ALA A 26 0.56 -17.38 -12.18
CA ALA A 26 1.34 -18.23 -11.26
C ALA A 26 2.25 -17.47 -10.28
N TYR A 27 1.91 -16.24 -9.92
CA TYR A 27 2.53 -15.49 -8.83
C TYR A 27 1.82 -15.71 -7.50
N VAL A 28 2.55 -15.51 -6.40
CA VAL A 28 1.99 -15.56 -5.05
C VAL A 28 1.34 -14.19 -4.75
N PRO A 29 0.01 -14.13 -4.54
CA PRO A 29 -0.64 -12.88 -4.16
C PRO A 29 -0.19 -12.46 -2.76
N LEU A 30 -0.19 -11.15 -2.51
CA LEU A 30 -0.09 -10.65 -1.14
C LEU A 30 -1.35 -11.03 -0.35
N SER A 31 -1.28 -10.86 0.97
CA SER A 31 -2.46 -10.98 1.84
C SER A 31 -3.50 -9.91 1.52
N ASP A 32 -4.77 -10.23 1.76
CA ASP A 32 -5.90 -9.32 1.52
C ASP A 32 -5.77 -8.01 2.34
N GLU A 33 -5.22 -8.11 3.56
CA GLU A 33 -4.93 -6.96 4.43
C GLU A 33 -3.89 -6.03 3.79
N ALA A 34 -2.85 -6.56 3.14
CA ALA A 34 -1.84 -5.74 2.48
C ALA A 34 -2.40 -4.97 1.29
N TYR A 35 -3.31 -5.56 0.51
CA TYR A 35 -4.01 -4.86 -0.58
C TYR A 35 -4.93 -3.76 -0.04
N THR A 36 -5.62 -4.01 1.07
CA THR A 36 -6.49 -3.02 1.73
C THR A 36 -5.68 -1.83 2.24
N LEU A 37 -4.59 -2.09 2.96
CA LEU A 37 -3.70 -1.04 3.48
C LEU A 37 -3.05 -0.24 2.34
N ALA A 38 -2.62 -0.90 1.26
CA ALA A 38 -2.07 -0.22 0.09
C ALA A 38 -3.09 0.70 -0.61
N LEU A 39 -4.35 0.28 -0.68
CA LEU A 39 -5.43 1.10 -1.25
C LEU A 39 -5.75 2.32 -0.37
N GLU A 40 -5.80 2.15 0.95
CA GLU A 40 -5.94 3.26 1.90
C GLU A 40 -4.80 4.27 1.71
N ARG A 41 -3.55 3.78 1.73
CA ARG A 41 -2.36 4.61 1.53
C ARG A 41 -2.41 5.43 0.23
N PHE A 42 -2.83 4.80 -0.87
CA PHE A 42 -2.99 5.48 -2.16
C PHE A 42 -4.08 6.57 -2.10
N ARG A 43 -5.22 6.28 -1.46
CA ARG A 43 -6.32 7.24 -1.27
C ARG A 43 -5.92 8.42 -0.38
N HIS A 44 -5.08 8.19 0.62
CA HIS A 44 -4.50 9.22 1.48
C HIS A 44 -3.34 9.99 0.82
N GLN A 45 -2.99 9.66 -0.42
CA GLN A 45 -1.90 10.31 -1.17
C GLN A 45 -0.56 10.31 -0.40
N VAL A 46 -0.32 9.27 0.41
CA VAL A 46 0.92 9.14 1.18
C VAL A 46 2.07 8.85 0.20
N THR A 47 3.03 9.77 0.16
CA THR A 47 4.23 9.67 -0.69
C THR A 47 5.45 9.35 0.17
N GLY A 48 6.53 8.87 -0.45
CA GLY A 48 7.73 8.44 0.26
C GLY A 48 7.77 6.93 0.54
N SER A 49 8.80 6.50 1.28
CA SER A 49 9.06 5.10 1.57
C SER A 49 8.53 4.70 2.95
N ILE A 50 7.78 3.60 3.01
CA ILE A 50 7.36 2.95 4.26
C ILE A 50 8.55 2.56 5.14
N PHE A 51 9.72 2.33 4.54
CA PHE A 51 10.93 1.93 5.28
C PHE A 51 11.60 3.08 6.03
N ALA A 52 11.02 4.30 6.03
CA ALA A 52 11.43 5.48 6.81
C ALA A 52 12.95 5.82 6.79
N GLY A 53 13.71 5.33 5.80
CA GLY A 53 15.16 5.48 5.72
C GLY A 53 15.98 4.48 6.56
N GLU A 54 15.35 3.60 7.34
CA GLU A 54 16.02 2.56 8.13
C GLU A 54 16.43 1.31 7.30
N GLY A 55 16.10 1.30 6.01
CA GLY A 55 16.46 0.23 5.09
C GLY A 55 15.51 -0.96 5.14
N SER A 56 15.87 -2.03 4.42
CA SER A 56 15.06 -3.25 4.38
C SER A 56 15.22 -4.02 5.68
N GLN A 57 14.20 -3.98 6.54
CA GLN A 57 14.22 -4.73 7.80
C GLN A 57 14.02 -6.23 7.52
N ILE A 58 15.07 -7.02 7.77
CA ILE A 58 15.07 -8.47 7.55
C ILE A 58 14.17 -9.13 8.60
N GLY A 59 13.22 -9.95 8.15
CA GLY A 59 12.32 -10.72 9.03
C GLY A 59 10.99 -10.03 9.37
N VAL A 60 10.73 -8.84 8.84
CA VAL A 60 9.46 -8.13 9.04
C VAL A 60 8.47 -8.52 7.95
N ARG A 61 7.21 -8.77 8.31
CA ARG A 61 6.16 -9.06 7.33
C ARG A 61 5.70 -7.76 6.69
N VAL A 62 5.39 -7.80 5.39
CA VAL A 62 4.86 -6.64 4.64
C VAL A 62 3.64 -6.00 5.34
N GLN A 63 2.82 -6.83 5.98
CA GLN A 63 1.64 -6.44 6.74
C GLN A 63 2.00 -5.53 7.93
N ASP A 64 3.07 -5.87 8.64
CA ASP A 64 3.51 -5.15 9.84
C ASP A 64 4.02 -3.76 9.45
N LEU A 65 4.78 -3.68 8.35
CA LEU A 65 5.28 -2.42 7.80
C LEU A 65 4.14 -1.48 7.35
N LEU A 66 3.16 -2.03 6.63
CA LEU A 66 2.00 -1.25 6.16
C LEU A 66 1.12 -0.76 7.33
N ARG A 67 0.97 -1.57 8.39
CA ARG A 67 0.26 -1.17 9.61
C ARG A 67 1.00 -0.06 10.35
N MET A 68 2.31 -0.20 10.54
CA MET A 68 3.14 0.83 11.17
C MET A 68 3.06 2.17 10.43
N GLU A 69 3.06 2.16 9.10
CA GLU A 69 2.88 3.39 8.32
C GLU A 69 1.49 3.99 8.53
N ARG A 70 0.42 3.18 8.52
CA ARG A 70 -0.95 3.67 8.78
C ARG A 70 -1.06 4.34 10.14
N GLU A 71 -0.47 3.74 11.17
CA GLU A 71 -0.43 4.29 12.53
C GLU A 71 0.38 5.61 12.57
N ALA A 72 1.55 5.64 11.92
CA ALA A 72 2.36 6.86 11.82
C ALA A 72 1.65 7.99 11.04
N ALA A 73 0.95 7.66 9.96
CA ALA A 73 0.18 8.61 9.15
C ALA A 73 -1.02 9.19 9.93
N ALA A 74 -1.66 8.38 10.78
CA ALA A 74 -2.73 8.84 11.66
C ALA A 74 -2.24 9.85 12.71
N ASP A 75 -1.01 9.69 13.21
CA ASP A 75 -0.40 10.61 14.17
C ASP A 75 -0.03 11.96 13.52
N THR A 76 0.45 11.95 12.27
CA THR A 76 0.76 13.20 11.54
C THR A 76 -0.48 14.00 11.11
N THR A 77 -1.65 13.36 11.01
CA THR A 77 -2.91 14.04 10.65
C THR A 77 -3.59 14.70 11.86
N SER A 78 -3.18 14.38 13.09
CA SER A 78 -3.73 14.98 14.33
C SER A 78 -2.95 16.19 14.85
N ALA A 79 -1.93 16.66 14.10
CA ALA A 79 -1.07 17.77 14.51
C ALA A 79 -1.21 19.04 13.65
N GLU A 80 -2.27 19.17 12.85
CA GLU A 80 -2.57 20.39 12.08
C GLU A 80 -3.97 20.93 12.36
#